data_AF-A0A927A2R4-F1
#
_entry.id   AF-A0A927A2R4-F1
#
_cell.length_a   1.000
_cell.length_b   1.000
_cell.length_c   1.000
_cell.angle_alpha   90.00
_cell.angle_beta   90.00
_cell.angle_gamma   90.00
#
_symmetry.space_group_name_H-M   'P 1'
#
loop_
_entity.id
_entity.type
_entity.pdbx_description
1 polymer ?
#
loop_
_entity_poly.entity_id
_entity_poly.type
_entity_poly.pdbx_seq_one_letter_code
_entity_poly.pdbx_strand_id
1 'polypeptide(L)'
;MNESIITRFLSPQLQKIYEQVITPYQKWLVFVLFLIVIDIFLLIVLQQNWLKYIEIPLGLSIAIMVGVLTSRLFDKFFNYYLLELAIKQKMNGEILVVSNIIANGLISLIIFCIFAQTHQINLLGLVTSLGIGGVALAFAAKQTLQQLLGGIVIYIDRPFVVDDYIGLPDGTFGRVESIGLRSTKIRNSGKGTVTIVPNDSLIELNIENFTGGRKVVSLIYLKFYQKINENERALIRQVILESTKDLFGIDSRNTEVNFKDIYQDEKTNTTQAQISFFILGAGDIGMDMRHQLLDIAKQKITMQLQGFGINFEVADEAVNIDAPITI
;
A
#
# COMPACT_ATOMS: atom_id res chain seq x y z
N MET A 1 41.43 -24.08 -28.47
CA MET A 1 41.02 -23.31 -29.67
C MET A 1 39.89 -24.09 -30.35
N ASN A 2 38.67 -23.95 -29.84
CA ASN A 2 37.45 -24.49 -30.45
C ASN A 2 36.36 -23.47 -30.12
N GLU A 3 36.49 -22.27 -30.69
CA GLU A 3 35.36 -21.35 -30.69
C GLU A 3 34.27 -21.99 -31.56
N SER A 4 33.21 -22.45 -30.90
CA SER A 4 32.04 -22.98 -31.60
C SER A 4 31.53 -21.91 -32.55
N ILE A 5 31.32 -22.26 -33.82
CA ILE A 5 30.82 -21.40 -34.92
C ILE A 5 29.65 -20.49 -34.50
N ILE A 6 28.90 -20.92 -33.47
CA ILE A 6 27.78 -20.25 -32.83
C ILE A 6 28.17 -18.88 -32.23
N THR A 7 29.35 -18.72 -31.62
CA THR A 7 29.75 -17.45 -30.95
C THR A 7 29.97 -16.32 -31.94
N ARG A 8 30.31 -16.58 -33.20
CA ARG A 8 30.64 -15.56 -34.21
C ARG A 8 29.44 -14.69 -34.63
N PHE A 9 28.22 -15.16 -34.39
CA PHE A 9 26.97 -14.48 -34.77
C PHE A 9 26.21 -13.84 -33.59
N LEU A 10 26.71 -14.00 -32.36
CA LEU A 10 26.06 -13.49 -31.15
C LEU A 10 26.61 -12.10 -30.78
N SER A 11 25.74 -11.20 -30.32
CA SER A 11 26.16 -9.90 -29.76
C SER A 11 27.04 -10.09 -28.51
N PRO A 12 27.88 -9.12 -28.11
CA PRO A 12 28.82 -9.28 -27.00
C PRO A 12 28.15 -9.62 -25.65
N GLN A 13 26.91 -9.19 -25.46
CA GLN A 13 26.09 -9.53 -24.28
C GLN A 13 25.57 -10.97 -24.36
N LEU A 14 25.15 -11.42 -25.54
CA LEU A 14 24.65 -12.78 -25.75
C LEU A 14 25.78 -13.83 -25.73
N GLN A 15 27.00 -13.48 -26.13
CA GLN A 15 28.18 -14.34 -26.00
C GLN A 15 28.47 -14.67 -24.53
N LYS A 16 28.46 -13.67 -23.64
CA LYS A 16 28.66 -13.88 -22.19
C LYS A 16 27.60 -14.79 -21.58
N ILE A 17 26.33 -14.62 -21.99
CA ILE A 17 25.23 -15.48 -21.53
C ILE A 17 25.45 -16.91 -22.01
N TYR A 18 25.80 -17.11 -23.28
CA TYR A 18 26.08 -18.43 -23.84
C TYR A 18 27.23 -19.14 -23.10
N GLU A 19 28.32 -18.42 -22.83
CA GLU A 19 29.52 -18.94 -22.16
C GLU A 19 29.36 -19.19 -20.65
N GLN A 20 28.38 -18.61 -19.99
CA GLN A 20 28.16 -18.85 -18.56
C GLN A 20 26.97 -19.78 -18.27
N VAL A 21 25.93 -19.72 -19.11
CA VAL A 21 24.68 -20.47 -18.91
C VAL A 21 24.71 -21.80 -19.67
N ILE A 22 25.15 -21.83 -20.94
CA ILE A 22 24.96 -22.99 -21.83
C ILE A 22 26.19 -23.91 -21.87
N THR A 23 27.39 -23.37 -22.07
CA THR A 23 28.67 -24.11 -22.11
C THR A 23 28.88 -25.12 -20.95
N PRO A 24 28.58 -24.84 -19.67
CA PRO A 24 28.76 -25.83 -18.60
C PRO A 24 27.83 -27.05 -18.75
N TYR A 25 26.72 -26.92 -19.47
CA TYR A 25 25.76 -28.00 -19.72
C TYR A 25 25.81 -28.56 -21.13
N GLN A 26 26.77 -28.14 -21.98
CA GLN A 26 26.83 -28.53 -23.38
C GLN A 26 26.92 -30.05 -23.57
N LYS A 27 27.71 -30.75 -22.74
CA LYS A 27 27.78 -32.23 -22.78
C LYS A 27 26.46 -32.89 -22.38
N TRP A 28 25.76 -32.31 -21.39
CA TRP A 28 24.45 -32.79 -20.95
C TRP A 28 23.37 -32.55 -22.02
N LEU A 29 23.40 -31.39 -22.69
CA LEU A 29 22.51 -31.05 -23.80
C LEU A 29 22.67 -32.04 -24.96
N VAL A 30 23.91 -32.33 -25.37
CA VAL A 30 24.18 -33.31 -26.45
C VAL A 30 23.69 -34.70 -26.05
N PHE A 31 23.89 -35.11 -24.79
CA PHE A 31 23.42 -36.39 -24.29
C PHE A 31 21.88 -36.48 -24.24
N VAL A 32 21.21 -35.45 -23.76
CA VAL A 32 19.74 -35.38 -23.76
C VAL A 32 19.19 -35.41 -25.18
N LEU A 33 19.79 -34.66 -26.12
CA LEU A 33 19.38 -34.66 -27.52
C LEU A 33 19.56 -36.04 -28.15
N PHE A 34 20.67 -36.73 -27.86
CA PHE A 34 20.89 -38.10 -28.29
C PHE A 34 19.82 -39.07 -27.75
N LEU A 35 19.45 -38.95 -26.47
CA LEU A 35 18.38 -39.76 -25.87
C LEU A 35 17.01 -39.46 -26.50
N ILE A 36 16.68 -38.20 -26.78
CA ILE A 36 15.43 -37.82 -27.45
C ILE A 36 15.37 -38.43 -28.87
N VAL A 37 16.49 -38.45 -29.60
CA VAL A 37 16.53 -39.07 -30.93
C VAL A 37 16.32 -40.58 -30.84
N ILE A 38 16.91 -41.24 -29.84
CA ILE A 38 16.67 -42.66 -29.56
C ILE A 38 15.19 -42.91 -29.21
N ASP A 39 14.61 -42.07 -28.38
CA ASP A 39 13.21 -42.17 -27.95
C ASP A 39 12.23 -42.01 -29.11
N ILE A 40 12.43 -40.99 -29.96
CA ILE A 40 11.65 -40.80 -31.19
C ILE A 40 11.81 -41.99 -32.14
N PHE A 41 13.03 -42.51 -32.29
CA PHE A 41 13.28 -43.69 -33.12
C PHE A 41 12.56 -44.92 -32.56
N LEU A 42 12.59 -45.12 -31.24
CA LEU A 42 11.86 -46.20 -30.58
C LEU A 42 10.34 -46.04 -30.77
N LEU A 43 9.80 -44.84 -30.61
CA LEU A 43 8.37 -44.53 -30.83
C LEU A 43 7.90 -44.86 -32.26
N ILE A 44 8.74 -44.64 -33.27
CA ILE A 44 8.39 -44.89 -34.68
C ILE A 44 8.53 -46.38 -35.04
N VAL A 45 9.57 -47.05 -34.53
CA VAL A 45 9.93 -48.43 -34.94
C VAL A 45 9.20 -49.50 -34.13
N LEU A 46 8.82 -49.22 -32.89
CA LEU A 46 8.24 -50.21 -31.98
C LEU A 46 6.71 -50.29 -32.12
N GLN A 47 6.25 -51.06 -33.09
CA GLN A 47 4.84 -51.48 -33.20
C GLN A 47 4.52 -52.74 -32.35
N GLN A 48 5.49 -53.26 -31.59
CA GLN A 48 5.42 -54.53 -30.84
C GLN A 48 5.05 -54.33 -29.34
N ASN A 49 4.06 -55.07 -28.83
CA ASN A 49 3.44 -54.86 -27.51
C ASN A 49 4.38 -54.93 -26.30
N TRP A 50 5.45 -55.73 -26.32
CA TRP A 50 6.31 -55.91 -25.15
C TRP A 50 7.28 -54.74 -24.92
N LEU A 51 7.65 -54.02 -25.98
CA LEU A 51 8.62 -52.94 -25.90
C LEU A 51 8.01 -51.64 -25.35
N LYS A 52 6.67 -51.52 -25.33
CA LYS A 52 5.94 -50.43 -24.66
C LYS A 52 6.23 -50.35 -23.16
N TYR A 53 6.51 -51.46 -22.50
CA TYR A 53 6.88 -51.48 -21.08
C TYR A 53 8.29 -50.93 -20.82
N ILE A 54 9.17 -50.90 -21.85
CA ILE A 54 10.53 -50.35 -21.77
C ILE A 54 10.53 -48.86 -22.17
N GLU A 55 9.64 -48.46 -23.07
CA GLU A 55 9.52 -47.08 -23.52
C GLU A 55 9.03 -46.13 -22.42
N ILE A 56 7.99 -46.49 -21.65
CA ILE A 56 7.48 -45.66 -20.53
C ILE A 56 8.58 -45.24 -19.52
N PRO A 57 9.38 -46.17 -18.95
CA PRO A 57 10.43 -45.78 -17.99
C PRO A 57 11.57 -44.98 -18.65
N LEU A 58 11.85 -45.22 -19.94
CA LEU A 58 12.85 -44.47 -20.71
C LEU A 58 12.36 -43.04 -20.96
N GLY A 59 11.13 -42.87 -21.44
CA GLY A 59 10.49 -41.56 -21.62
C GLY A 59 10.37 -40.79 -20.31
N LEU A 60 10.10 -41.47 -19.18
CA LEU A 60 10.07 -40.85 -17.86
C LEU A 60 11.47 -40.38 -17.44
N SER A 61 12.50 -41.19 -17.68
CA SER A 61 13.90 -40.83 -17.39
C SER A 61 14.32 -39.60 -18.21
N ILE A 62 13.97 -39.55 -19.49
CA ILE A 62 14.22 -38.40 -20.36
C ILE A 62 13.46 -37.18 -19.85
N ALA A 63 12.18 -37.30 -19.50
CA ALA A 63 11.39 -36.20 -18.97
C ALA A 63 12.00 -35.62 -17.69
N ILE A 64 12.42 -36.46 -16.74
CA ILE A 64 13.12 -36.03 -15.53
C ILE A 64 14.44 -35.33 -15.89
N MET A 65 15.20 -35.88 -16.83
CA MET A 65 16.50 -35.33 -17.22
C MET A 65 16.37 -33.97 -17.92
N VAL A 66 15.40 -33.83 -18.83
CA VAL A 66 15.03 -32.56 -19.48
C VAL A 66 14.53 -31.57 -18.44
N GLY A 67 13.73 -32.02 -17.46
CA GLY A 67 13.26 -31.20 -16.34
C GLY A 67 14.38 -30.63 -15.51
N VAL A 68 15.29 -31.48 -15.03
CA VAL A 68 16.45 -31.06 -14.24
C VAL A 68 17.35 -30.15 -15.06
N LEU A 69 17.57 -30.45 -16.34
CA LEU A 69 18.39 -29.60 -17.22
C LEU A 69 17.76 -28.21 -17.40
N THR A 70 16.46 -28.16 -17.70
CA THR A 70 15.73 -26.91 -17.92
C THR A 70 15.68 -26.08 -16.65
N SER A 71 15.41 -26.70 -15.50
CA SER A 71 15.44 -26.04 -14.20
C SER A 71 16.83 -25.49 -13.87
N ARG A 72 17.90 -26.25 -14.11
CA ARG A 72 19.28 -25.79 -13.88
C ARG A 72 19.72 -24.68 -14.83
N LEU A 73 19.27 -24.71 -16.07
CA LEU A 73 19.50 -23.63 -17.03
C LEU A 73 18.74 -22.38 -16.60
N PHE A 74 17.49 -22.54 -16.16
CA PHE A 74 16.68 -21.46 -15.61
C PHE A 74 17.33 -20.86 -14.36
N ASP A 75 17.77 -21.66 -13.40
CA ASP A 75 18.46 -21.20 -12.19
C ASP A 75 19.70 -20.36 -12.52
N LYS A 76 20.51 -20.79 -13.49
CA LYS A 76 21.69 -20.01 -13.91
C LYS A 76 21.31 -18.72 -14.62
N PHE A 77 20.32 -18.79 -15.50
CA PHE A 77 19.79 -17.60 -16.17
C PHE A 77 19.22 -16.60 -15.16
N PHE A 78 18.43 -17.09 -14.20
CA PHE A 78 17.80 -16.33 -13.15
C PHE A 78 18.84 -15.68 -12.23
N ASN A 79 19.82 -16.45 -11.76
CA ASN A 79 20.87 -15.94 -10.87
C ASN A 79 21.86 -15.00 -11.57
N TYR A 80 22.09 -15.15 -12.88
CA TYR A 80 22.99 -14.27 -13.60
C TYR A 80 22.30 -12.97 -14.03
N TYR A 81 21.12 -13.07 -14.63
CA TYR A 81 20.46 -11.93 -15.27
C TYR A 81 19.45 -11.24 -14.34
N LEU A 82 18.58 -12.00 -13.69
CA LEU A 82 17.51 -11.43 -12.85
C LEU A 82 18.03 -10.99 -11.48
N LEU A 83 19.03 -11.68 -10.92
CA LEU A 83 19.68 -11.25 -9.68
C LEU A 83 20.38 -9.89 -9.86
N GLU A 84 21.10 -9.69 -10.97
CA GLU A 84 21.82 -8.43 -11.23
C GLU A 84 20.85 -7.24 -11.39
N LEU A 85 19.70 -7.47 -12.03
CA LEU A 85 18.61 -6.49 -12.12
C LEU A 85 17.91 -6.25 -10.78
N ALA A 86 17.70 -7.30 -9.99
CA ALA A 86 17.04 -7.22 -8.69
C ALA A 86 17.90 -6.52 -7.63
N ILE A 87 19.23 -6.75 -7.62
CA ILE A 87 20.18 -6.00 -6.78
C ILE A 87 20.16 -4.52 -7.15
N LYS A 88 20.12 -4.20 -8.45
CA LYS A 88 20.02 -2.82 -8.94
C LYS A 88 18.72 -2.13 -8.50
N GLN A 89 17.62 -2.87 -8.41
CA GLN A 89 16.31 -2.37 -7.96
C GLN A 89 16.07 -2.50 -6.45
N LYS A 90 17.07 -2.92 -5.66
CA LYS A 90 16.92 -3.19 -4.21
C LYS A 90 15.74 -4.12 -3.88
N MET A 91 15.50 -5.13 -4.72
CA MET A 91 14.47 -6.13 -4.43
C MET A 91 14.89 -7.01 -3.24
N ASN A 92 13.91 -7.39 -2.41
CA ASN A 92 14.14 -8.28 -1.28
C ASN A 92 14.61 -9.66 -1.76
N GLY A 93 15.70 -10.17 -1.19
CA GLY A 93 16.27 -11.49 -1.52
C GLY A 93 15.27 -12.65 -1.38
N GLU A 94 14.30 -12.52 -0.48
CA GLU A 94 13.24 -13.51 -0.27
C GLU A 94 12.31 -13.64 -1.50
N ILE A 95 12.00 -12.54 -2.19
CA ILE A 95 11.13 -12.54 -3.38
C ILE A 95 11.81 -13.30 -4.52
N LEU A 96 13.12 -13.11 -4.67
CA LEU A 96 13.93 -13.83 -5.65
C LEU A 96 13.86 -15.35 -5.43
N VAL A 97 14.04 -15.80 -4.18
CA VAL A 97 13.98 -17.23 -3.83
C VAL A 97 12.58 -17.80 -4.11
N VAL A 98 11.52 -17.11 -3.69
CA VAL A 98 10.14 -17.55 -3.92
C VAL A 98 9.82 -17.66 -5.42
N SER A 99 10.21 -16.65 -6.20
CA SER A 99 9.96 -16.66 -7.65
C SER A 99 10.70 -17.80 -8.37
N ASN A 100 11.93 -18.11 -7.95
CA ASN A 100 12.69 -19.22 -8.53
C ASN A 100 12.03 -20.58 -8.24
N ILE A 101 11.54 -20.77 -7.01
CA ILE A 101 10.81 -21.99 -6.62
C ILE A 101 9.53 -22.16 -7.45
N ILE A 102 8.74 -21.09 -7.60
CA ILE A 102 7.51 -21.13 -8.38
C ILE A 102 7.80 -21.44 -9.85
N ALA A 103 8.79 -20.78 -10.45
CA ALA A 103 9.16 -21.01 -11.84
C ALA A 103 9.64 -22.45 -12.10
N ASN A 104 10.50 -22.99 -11.22
CA ASN A 104 10.96 -24.38 -11.33
C ASN A 104 9.81 -25.39 -11.12
N GLY A 105 8.85 -25.10 -10.25
CA GLY A 105 7.62 -25.88 -10.09
C GLY A 105 6.78 -25.90 -11.37
N LEU A 106 6.59 -24.74 -12.02
CA LEU A 106 5.87 -24.62 -13.29
C LEU A 106 6.59 -25.34 -14.44
N ILE A 107 7.91 -25.22 -14.55
CA ILE A 107 8.72 -25.96 -15.55
C ILE A 107 8.52 -27.46 -15.38
N SER A 108 8.57 -27.95 -14.14
CA SER A 108 8.38 -29.37 -13.83
C SER A 108 6.97 -29.86 -14.19
N LEU A 109 5.94 -29.05 -13.90
CA LEU A 109 4.56 -29.33 -14.27
C LEU A 109 4.37 -29.45 -15.78
N ILE A 110 4.92 -28.50 -16.56
CA ILE A 110 4.83 -28.49 -18.02
C ILE A 110 5.49 -29.74 -18.62
N ILE A 111 6.67 -30.10 -18.13
CA ILE A 111 7.42 -31.26 -18.63
C ILE A 111 6.68 -32.56 -18.31
N PHE A 112 6.07 -32.66 -17.12
CA PHE A 112 5.22 -33.77 -16.77
C PHE A 112 3.98 -33.86 -17.68
N CYS A 113 3.35 -32.74 -18.02
CA CYS A 113 2.22 -32.71 -18.95
C CYS A 113 2.62 -33.18 -20.36
N ILE A 114 3.78 -32.76 -20.87
CA ILE A 114 4.31 -33.21 -22.18
C ILE A 114 4.56 -34.72 -22.17
N PHE A 115 5.18 -35.23 -21.11
CA PHE A 115 5.39 -36.67 -20.94
C PHE A 115 4.06 -37.45 -20.95
N ALA A 116 3.09 -36.99 -20.16
CA ALA A 116 1.78 -37.63 -20.05
C ALA A 116 1.02 -37.61 -21.39
N GLN A 117 1.12 -36.52 -22.15
CA GLN A 117 0.52 -36.41 -23.48
C GLN A 117 1.14 -37.41 -24.47
N THR A 118 2.46 -37.54 -24.46
CA THR A 118 3.20 -38.41 -25.38
C THR A 118 2.84 -39.88 -25.18
N HIS A 119 2.61 -40.29 -23.93
CA HIS A 119 2.28 -41.68 -23.57
C HIS A 119 0.76 -41.95 -23.53
N GLN A 120 -0.06 -41.04 -24.08
CA GLN A 120 -1.53 -41.16 -24.12
C GLN A 120 -2.16 -41.37 -22.73
N ILE A 121 -1.52 -40.84 -21.69
CA ILE A 121 -2.11 -40.81 -20.34
C ILE A 121 -3.30 -39.85 -20.39
N ASN A 122 -4.38 -40.19 -19.70
CA ASN A 122 -5.57 -39.37 -19.64
C ASN A 122 -5.30 -38.02 -18.95
N LEU A 123 -4.93 -37.02 -19.75
CA LEU A 123 -4.68 -35.64 -19.29
C LEU A 123 -5.93 -35.03 -18.68
N LEU A 124 -7.13 -35.38 -19.17
CA LEU A 124 -8.38 -34.85 -18.62
C LEU A 124 -8.58 -35.34 -17.18
N GLY A 125 -8.26 -36.60 -16.90
CA GLY A 125 -8.24 -37.15 -15.54
C GLY A 125 -7.22 -36.45 -14.63
N LEU A 126 -6.01 -36.19 -15.14
CA LEU A 126 -4.95 -35.49 -14.40
C LEU A 126 -5.30 -34.02 -14.13
N VAL A 127 -5.84 -33.31 -15.12
CA VAL A 127 -6.28 -31.92 -14.97
C VAL A 127 -7.48 -31.84 -14.02
N THR A 128 -8.39 -32.82 -14.06
CA THR A 128 -9.52 -32.88 -13.13
C THR A 128 -9.04 -33.10 -11.70
N SER A 129 -8.08 -34.00 -11.45
CA SER A 129 -7.53 -34.23 -10.11
C SER A 129 -6.70 -33.04 -9.60
N LEU A 130 -5.89 -32.43 -10.47
CA LEU A 130 -5.19 -31.17 -10.20
C LEU A 130 -6.16 -30.01 -9.97
N GLY A 131 -7.31 -29.98 -10.64
CA GLY A 131 -8.34 -28.97 -10.44
C GLY A 131 -8.89 -29.00 -9.01
N ILE A 132 -9.24 -30.19 -8.51
CA ILE A 132 -9.70 -30.38 -7.13
C ILE A 132 -8.58 -30.04 -6.12
N GLY A 133 -7.36 -30.53 -6.36
CA GLY A 133 -6.19 -30.20 -5.52
C GLY A 133 -5.84 -28.71 -5.54
N GLY A 134 -5.99 -28.07 -6.69
CA GLY A 134 -5.74 -26.64 -6.90
C GLY A 134 -6.75 -25.76 -6.19
N VAL A 135 -8.02 -26.17 -6.13
CA VAL A 135 -9.04 -25.48 -5.32
C VAL A 135 -8.68 -25.53 -3.84
N ALA A 136 -8.26 -26.69 -3.31
CA ALA A 136 -7.83 -26.80 -1.92
C ALA A 136 -6.63 -25.87 -1.61
N LEU A 137 -5.65 -25.81 -2.52
CA LEU A 137 -4.52 -24.90 -2.41
C LEU A 137 -4.95 -23.42 -2.48
N ALA A 138 -5.90 -23.08 -3.35
CA ALA A 138 -6.44 -21.74 -3.47
C ALA A 138 -7.16 -21.29 -2.19
N PHE A 139 -7.93 -22.19 -1.57
CA PHE A 139 -8.54 -21.92 -0.26
C PHE A 139 -7.50 -21.68 0.82
N ALA A 140 -6.42 -22.47 0.86
CA ALA A 140 -5.33 -22.27 1.82
C ALA A 140 -4.58 -20.94 1.58
N ALA A 141 -4.40 -20.54 0.32
CA ALA A 141 -3.71 -19.30 -0.05
C ALA A 141 -4.59 -18.04 0.02
N LYS A 142 -5.91 -18.20 0.14
CA LYS A 142 -6.90 -17.11 0.04
C LYS A 142 -6.55 -15.90 0.92
N GLN A 143 -6.24 -16.13 2.19
CA GLN A 143 -5.94 -15.05 3.15
C GLN A 143 -4.71 -14.23 2.74
N THR A 144 -3.65 -14.91 2.28
CA THR A 144 -2.43 -14.23 1.83
C THR A 144 -2.73 -13.41 0.58
N LEU A 145 -3.49 -13.97 -0.37
CA LEU A 145 -3.85 -13.25 -1.58
C LEU A 145 -4.71 -12.01 -1.28
N GLN A 146 -5.66 -12.10 -0.35
CA GLN A 146 -6.47 -10.95 0.09
C GLN A 146 -5.60 -9.83 0.67
N GLN A 147 -4.61 -10.15 1.50
CA GLN A 147 -3.67 -9.18 2.06
C GLN A 147 -2.83 -8.48 0.97
N LEU A 148 -2.35 -9.24 -0.02
CA LEU A 148 -1.57 -8.70 -1.12
C LEU A 148 -2.42 -7.77 -2.01
N LEU A 149 -3.64 -8.21 -2.34
CA LEU A 149 -4.58 -7.40 -3.11
C LEU A 149 -4.99 -6.14 -2.36
N GLY A 150 -5.21 -6.22 -1.04
CA GLY A 150 -5.47 -5.05 -0.20
C GLY A 150 -4.31 -4.06 -0.22
N GLY A 151 -3.06 -4.53 -0.20
CA GLY A 151 -1.89 -3.67 -0.35
C GLY A 151 -1.85 -2.94 -1.70
N ILE A 152 -2.20 -3.64 -2.79
CA ILE A 152 -2.27 -3.05 -4.13
C ILE A 152 -3.38 -1.99 -4.19
N VAL A 153 -4.56 -2.26 -3.63
CA VAL A 153 -5.68 -1.32 -3.57
C VAL A 153 -5.29 -0.05 -2.81
N ILE A 154 -4.70 -0.18 -1.61
CA ILE A 154 -4.20 0.97 -0.84
C ILE A 154 -3.20 1.80 -1.65
N TYR A 155 -2.32 1.15 -2.42
CA TYR A 155 -1.33 1.84 -3.24
C TYR A 155 -1.94 2.60 -4.43
N ILE A 156 -2.96 2.02 -5.07
CA ILE A 156 -3.63 2.61 -6.24
C ILE A 156 -4.57 3.75 -5.81
N ASP A 157 -5.47 3.46 -4.88
CA ASP A 157 -6.53 4.38 -4.48
C ASP A 157 -6.03 5.46 -3.51
N ARG A 158 -4.92 5.17 -2.80
CA ARG A 158 -4.28 6.05 -1.81
C ARG A 158 -5.27 6.72 -0.83
N PRO A 159 -6.11 5.94 -0.13
CA PRO A 159 -7.01 6.50 0.89
C PRO A 159 -6.24 7.18 2.05
N PHE A 160 -4.99 6.76 2.25
CA PHE A 160 -4.00 7.38 3.13
C PHE A 160 -2.60 7.11 2.59
N VAL A 161 -1.63 7.91 2.99
CA VAL A 161 -0.22 7.75 2.65
C VAL A 161 0.65 7.60 3.89
N VAL A 162 1.94 7.28 3.68
CA VAL A 162 2.92 7.27 4.77
C VAL A 162 2.98 8.67 5.40
N ASP A 163 3.08 8.70 6.73
CA ASP A 163 3.02 9.87 7.61
C ASP A 163 1.62 10.48 7.85
N ASP A 164 0.55 9.95 7.23
CA ASP A 164 -0.82 10.32 7.62
C ASP A 164 -1.17 9.79 9.02
N TYR A 165 -1.99 10.55 9.75
CA TYR A 165 -2.64 10.07 10.97
C TYR A 165 -4.01 9.50 10.65
N ILE A 166 -4.19 8.24 11.02
CA ILE A 166 -5.42 7.50 10.76
C ILE A 166 -6.02 6.94 12.06
N GLY A 167 -7.35 6.89 12.09
CA GLY A 167 -8.14 6.23 13.14
C GLY A 167 -8.89 5.03 12.59
N LEU A 168 -8.90 3.98 13.41
CA LEU A 168 -9.60 2.73 13.15
C LEU A 168 -10.77 2.54 14.12
N PRO A 169 -11.80 1.77 13.75
CA PRO A 169 -12.99 1.56 14.59
C PRO A 169 -12.70 0.85 15.92
N ASP A 170 -11.57 0.14 16.02
CA ASP A 170 -11.12 -0.56 17.23
C ASP A 170 -10.49 0.39 18.28
N GLY A 171 -10.46 1.70 18.00
CA GLY A 171 -9.83 2.72 18.85
C GLY A 171 -8.33 2.87 18.61
N THR A 172 -7.76 2.20 17.60
CA THR A 172 -6.38 2.45 17.18
C THR A 172 -6.30 3.81 16.50
N PHE A 173 -5.48 4.70 17.05
CA PHE A 173 -5.19 6.02 16.48
C PHE A 173 -3.67 6.23 16.45
N GLY A 174 -3.15 6.62 15.29
CA GLY A 174 -1.70 6.74 15.13
C GLY A 174 -1.25 7.17 13.74
N ARG A 175 0.07 7.34 13.60
CA ARG A 175 0.71 7.73 12.34
C ARG A 175 1.09 6.51 11.51
N VAL A 176 0.80 6.53 10.22
CA VAL A 176 1.24 5.50 9.27
C VAL A 176 2.75 5.59 9.10
N GLU A 177 3.46 4.55 9.52
CA GLU A 177 4.93 4.50 9.45
C GLU A 177 5.42 3.89 8.14
N SER A 178 4.76 2.84 7.67
CA SER A 178 5.10 2.18 6.41
C SER A 178 3.94 1.34 5.90
N ILE A 179 3.69 1.39 4.60
CA ILE A 179 2.74 0.52 3.91
C ILE A 179 3.55 -0.60 3.25
N GLY A 180 3.44 -1.81 3.78
CA GLY A 180 4.06 -3.00 3.21
C GLY A 180 3.12 -3.71 2.23
N LEU A 181 3.64 -4.75 1.57
CA LEU A 181 2.86 -5.51 0.58
C LEU A 181 1.64 -6.23 1.20
N ARG A 182 1.77 -6.76 2.43
CA ARG A 182 0.70 -7.51 3.12
C ARG A 182 0.09 -6.80 4.33
N SER A 183 0.80 -5.85 4.90
CA SER A 183 0.41 -5.20 6.15
C SER A 183 0.96 -3.79 6.23
N THR A 184 0.23 -2.93 6.93
CA THR A 184 0.61 -1.55 7.21
C THR A 184 1.00 -1.40 8.67
N LYS A 185 2.05 -0.64 8.95
CA LYS A 185 2.52 -0.33 10.30
C LYS A 185 2.01 1.04 10.73
N ILE A 186 1.34 1.09 11.86
CA ILE A 186 0.75 2.30 12.42
C ILE A 186 1.38 2.51 13.80
N ARG A 187 2.02 3.66 14.01
CA ARG A 187 2.60 4.03 15.29
C ARG A 187 1.56 4.73 16.16
N ASN A 188 1.15 4.08 17.24
CA ASN A 188 0.08 4.57 18.11
C ASN A 188 0.48 5.88 18.79
N SER A 189 -0.40 6.88 18.69
CA SER A 189 -0.24 8.15 19.40
C SER A 189 -0.35 7.91 20.91
N GLY A 190 0.57 8.50 21.68
CA GLY A 190 0.58 8.43 23.15
C GLY A 190 1.02 7.10 23.78
N LYS A 191 1.12 6.00 23.01
CA LYS A 191 1.50 4.66 23.55
C LYS A 191 2.89 4.19 23.13
N GLY A 192 3.54 4.84 22.16
CA GLY A 192 4.89 4.49 21.69
C GLY A 192 5.02 3.11 21.02
N THR A 193 3.91 2.38 20.88
CA THR A 193 3.82 1.06 20.23
C THR A 193 3.57 1.20 18.73
N VAL A 194 3.86 0.13 17.97
CA VAL A 194 3.52 0.02 16.54
C VAL A 194 2.53 -1.12 16.36
N THR A 195 1.29 -0.79 15.96
CA THR A 195 0.29 -1.76 15.53
C THR A 195 0.57 -2.19 14.09
N ILE A 196 0.57 -3.50 13.83
CA ILE A 196 0.74 -4.07 12.49
C ILE A 196 -0.64 -4.59 12.05
N VAL A 197 -1.24 -3.93 11.05
CA VAL A 197 -2.58 -4.26 10.57
C VAL A 197 -2.49 -4.92 9.20
N PRO A 198 -3.12 -6.09 8.99
CA PRO A 198 -3.26 -6.69 7.67
C PRO A 198 -3.96 -5.74 6.69
N ASN A 199 -3.49 -5.68 5.45
CA ASN A 199 -4.04 -4.74 4.47
C ASN A 199 -5.48 -5.08 4.05
N ASP A 200 -5.85 -6.36 4.06
CA ASP A 200 -7.23 -6.80 3.83
C ASP A 200 -8.18 -6.26 4.91
N SER A 201 -7.77 -6.27 6.18
CA SER A 201 -8.57 -5.67 7.26
C SER A 201 -8.72 -4.15 7.08
N LEU A 202 -7.70 -3.45 6.58
CA LEU A 202 -7.76 -2.00 6.37
C LEU A 202 -8.75 -1.61 5.26
N ILE A 203 -8.82 -2.37 4.17
CA ILE A 203 -9.76 -2.07 3.08
C ILE A 203 -11.22 -2.44 3.42
N GLU A 204 -11.43 -3.32 4.40
CA GLU A 204 -12.77 -3.73 4.85
C GLU A 204 -13.35 -2.78 5.92
N LEU A 205 -12.50 -2.03 6.62
CA LEU A 205 -12.90 -1.14 7.71
C LEU A 205 -13.09 0.30 7.24
N ASN A 206 -13.95 1.04 7.95
CA ASN A 206 -14.04 2.49 7.80
C ASN A 206 -12.80 3.14 8.44
N ILE A 207 -11.95 3.76 7.64
CA ILE A 207 -10.75 4.46 8.09
C ILE A 207 -11.01 5.97 8.11
N GLU A 208 -10.77 6.59 9.27
CA GLU A 208 -10.77 8.05 9.40
C GLU A 208 -9.36 8.57 9.13
N ASN A 209 -9.14 9.22 7.98
CA ASN A 209 -7.88 9.90 7.71
C ASN A 209 -7.94 11.34 8.25
N PHE A 210 -7.27 11.58 9.37
CA PHE A 210 -7.24 12.89 9.99
C PHE A 210 -6.37 13.85 9.18
N THR A 211 -5.18 13.42 8.73
CA THR A 211 -4.23 14.28 7.99
C THR A 211 -4.70 14.62 6.58
N GLY A 212 -5.39 13.70 5.91
CA GLY A 212 -5.95 13.92 4.58
C GLY A 212 -7.07 14.98 4.53
N GLY A 213 -7.66 15.32 5.69
CA GLY A 213 -8.61 16.41 5.82
C GLY A 213 -7.90 17.76 5.94
N ARG A 214 -8.23 18.72 5.07
CA ARG A 214 -7.82 20.13 5.25
C ARG A 214 -8.66 20.76 6.37
N LYS A 215 -8.03 21.17 7.47
CA LYS A 215 -8.60 22.12 8.43
C LYS A 215 -8.17 23.53 8.02
N VAL A 216 -9.10 24.47 8.01
CA VAL A 216 -8.78 25.89 7.82
C VAL A 216 -9.06 26.61 9.12
N VAL A 217 -8.08 27.38 9.58
CA VAL A 217 -8.27 28.26 10.73
C VAL A 217 -8.84 29.57 10.24
N SER A 218 -10.00 29.91 10.77
CA SER A 218 -10.63 31.22 10.56
C SER A 218 -10.55 32.01 11.85
N LEU A 219 -9.89 33.16 11.80
CA LEU A 219 -9.74 34.05 12.95
C LEU A 219 -10.87 35.07 13.00
N ILE A 220 -11.55 35.21 14.14
CA ILE A 220 -12.50 36.33 14.39
C ILE A 220 -11.96 37.15 15.55
N TYR A 221 -11.94 38.48 15.38
CA TYR A 221 -11.54 39.40 16.43
C TYR A 221 -12.75 40.12 17.02
N LEU A 222 -12.91 40.07 18.34
CA LEU A 222 -13.85 40.89 19.10
C LEU A 222 -13.07 41.99 19.82
N LYS A 223 -13.45 43.25 19.61
CA LYS A 223 -12.90 44.40 20.32
C LYS A 223 -13.86 44.83 21.43
N PHE A 224 -13.37 44.89 22.66
CA PHE A 224 -14.10 45.40 23.80
C PHE A 224 -13.66 46.83 24.12
N TYR A 225 -14.64 47.72 24.30
CA TYR A 225 -14.41 49.15 24.57
C TYR A 225 -13.84 49.45 25.96
N GLN A 226 -13.69 48.42 26.80
CA GLN A 226 -13.15 48.52 28.14
C GLN A 226 -12.23 47.35 28.45
N LYS A 227 -11.35 47.53 29.44
CA LYS A 227 -10.51 46.44 29.94
C LYS A 227 -11.37 45.39 30.63
N ILE A 228 -11.28 44.16 30.16
CA ILE A 228 -12.00 43.01 30.70
C ILE A 228 -11.16 42.34 31.79
N ASN A 229 -11.74 42.13 32.98
CA ASN A 229 -11.07 41.46 34.09
C ASN A 229 -10.98 39.93 33.87
N GLU A 230 -10.15 39.22 34.66
CA GLU A 230 -9.94 37.77 34.48
C GLU A 230 -11.23 36.93 34.65
N ASN A 231 -12.15 37.34 35.52
CA ASN A 231 -13.41 36.63 35.75
C ASN A 231 -14.36 36.79 34.53
N GLU A 232 -14.44 37.99 33.97
CA GLU A 232 -15.20 38.29 32.76
C GLU A 232 -14.58 37.60 31.53
N ARG A 233 -13.24 37.51 31.44
CA ARG A 233 -12.56 36.73 30.39
C ARG A 233 -12.95 35.26 30.43
N ALA A 234 -13.02 34.66 31.63
CA ALA A 234 -13.44 33.28 31.81
C ALA A 234 -14.90 33.07 31.38
N LEU A 235 -15.80 33.98 31.78
CA LEU A 235 -17.20 33.96 31.37
C LEU A 235 -17.34 34.07 29.84
N ILE A 236 -16.68 35.07 29.23
CA ILE A 236 -16.71 35.28 27.77
C ILE A 236 -16.18 34.05 27.03
N ARG A 237 -15.06 33.46 27.50
CA ARG A 237 -14.51 32.23 26.92
C ARG A 237 -15.53 31.09 26.98
N GLN A 238 -16.18 30.88 28.13
CA GLN A 238 -17.18 29.83 28.29
C GLN A 238 -18.39 30.04 27.39
N VAL A 239 -18.90 31.27 27.30
CA VAL A 239 -20.04 31.62 26.43
C VAL A 239 -19.71 31.38 24.95
N ILE A 240 -18.51 31.75 24.50
CA ILE A 240 -18.06 31.50 23.11
C ILE A 240 -17.95 30.00 22.82
N LEU A 241 -17.34 29.23 23.72
CA LEU A 241 -17.19 27.79 23.56
C LEU A 241 -18.55 27.07 23.53
N GLU A 242 -19.49 27.44 24.41
CA GLU A 242 -20.82 26.84 24.43
C GLU A 242 -21.64 27.24 23.20
N SER A 243 -21.54 28.50 22.74
CA SER A 243 -22.24 28.99 21.55
C SER A 243 -21.84 28.29 20.25
N THR A 244 -20.64 27.70 20.23
CA THR A 244 -20.02 27.11 19.03
C THR A 244 -20.05 25.58 19.04
N LYS A 245 -20.35 24.97 20.18
CA LYS A 245 -20.44 23.53 20.39
C LYS A 245 -21.43 22.83 19.47
N ASP A 246 -22.56 23.48 19.17
CA ASP A 246 -23.65 22.93 18.35
C ASP A 246 -23.51 23.26 16.85
N LEU A 247 -22.45 23.96 16.44
CA LEU A 247 -22.27 24.36 15.05
C LEU A 247 -21.59 23.23 14.25
N PHE A 248 -22.38 22.58 13.40
CA PHE A 248 -21.88 21.54 12.51
C PHE A 248 -20.79 22.09 11.58
N GLY A 249 -19.60 21.48 11.61
CA GLY A 249 -18.43 21.91 10.82
C GLY A 249 -17.38 22.73 11.60
N ILE A 250 -17.65 23.14 12.83
CA ILE A 250 -16.65 23.79 13.72
C ILE A 250 -16.16 22.78 14.77
N ASP A 251 -14.85 22.58 14.86
CA ASP A 251 -14.21 21.75 15.90
C ASP A 251 -14.10 22.56 17.20
N SER A 252 -15.14 22.46 18.03
CA SER A 252 -15.22 23.17 19.32
C SER A 252 -14.13 22.78 20.32
N ARG A 253 -13.56 21.58 20.20
CA ARG A 253 -12.46 21.11 21.07
C ARG A 253 -11.14 21.80 20.79
N ASN A 254 -10.94 22.22 19.54
CA ASN A 254 -9.73 22.92 19.11
C ASN A 254 -9.96 24.44 19.02
N THR A 255 -11.18 24.93 19.23
CA THR A 255 -11.46 26.37 19.17
C THR A 255 -10.79 27.09 20.34
N GLU A 256 -9.90 28.03 20.02
CA GLU A 256 -9.16 28.79 21.03
C GLU A 256 -9.67 30.22 21.13
N VAL A 257 -9.71 30.75 22.35
CA VAL A 257 -10.01 32.17 22.62
C VAL A 257 -8.84 32.76 23.37
N ASN A 258 -8.14 33.71 22.75
CA ASN A 258 -6.99 34.41 23.32
C ASN A 258 -7.31 35.89 23.52
N PHE A 259 -6.97 36.45 24.67
CA PHE A 259 -7.20 37.85 24.98
C PHE A 259 -5.88 38.62 24.91
N LYS A 260 -5.88 39.77 24.25
CA LYS A 260 -4.75 40.69 24.16
C LYS A 260 -5.21 42.09 24.57
N ASP A 261 -4.54 42.67 25.55
CA ASP A 261 -4.79 44.06 25.94
C ASP A 261 -4.05 45.00 24.99
N ILE A 262 -4.77 45.98 24.44
CA ILE A 262 -4.22 46.98 23.53
C ILE A 262 -4.00 48.27 24.32
N TYR A 263 -2.74 48.71 24.35
CA TYR A 263 -2.31 49.93 25.01
C TYR A 263 -2.32 51.08 24.00
N GLN A 264 -3.00 52.18 24.35
CA GLN A 264 -2.99 53.41 23.57
C GLN A 264 -2.71 54.55 24.55
N ASP A 265 -1.54 55.18 24.41
CA ASP A 265 -1.00 56.23 25.31
C ASP A 265 -1.02 55.88 26.82
N GLU A 266 -0.19 54.92 27.21
CA GLU A 266 0.14 54.55 28.62
C GLU A 266 -1.04 54.13 29.53
N LYS A 267 -2.28 54.11 29.02
CA LYS A 267 -3.45 53.49 29.66
C LYS A 267 -4.02 52.39 28.76
N THR A 268 -4.31 51.22 29.35
CA THR A 268 -5.08 50.17 28.68
C THR A 268 -6.51 50.65 28.48
N ASN A 269 -6.89 50.95 27.25
CA ASN A 269 -8.25 51.40 26.95
C ASN A 269 -9.14 50.25 26.43
N THR A 270 -8.58 49.24 25.77
CA THR A 270 -9.37 48.19 25.12
C THR A 270 -8.74 46.81 25.27
N THR A 271 -9.58 45.78 25.38
CA THR A 271 -9.18 44.38 25.30
C THR A 271 -9.67 43.83 23.96
N GLN A 272 -8.83 43.09 23.25
CA GLN A 272 -9.21 42.36 22.04
C GLN A 272 -9.21 40.86 22.33
N ALA A 273 -10.31 40.17 22.04
CA ALA A 273 -10.33 38.71 21.98
C ALA A 273 -10.11 38.25 20.54
N GLN A 274 -9.14 37.37 20.35
CA GLN A 274 -8.91 36.62 19.13
C GLN A 274 -9.51 35.23 19.31
N ILE A 275 -10.47 34.88 18.46
CA ILE A 275 -11.12 33.57 18.44
C ILE A 275 -10.61 32.82 17.21
N SER A 276 -10.01 31.65 17.42
CA SER A 276 -9.51 30.78 16.37
C SER A 276 -10.48 29.64 16.14
N PHE A 277 -11.28 29.71 15.07
CA PHE A 277 -12.17 28.62 14.68
C PHE A 277 -11.43 27.62 13.80
N PHE A 278 -11.51 26.35 14.19
CA PHE A 278 -11.04 25.24 13.36
C PHE A 278 -12.22 24.68 12.60
N ILE A 279 -12.25 24.90 11.29
CA ILE A 279 -13.35 24.46 10.43
C ILE A 279 -12.94 23.17 9.73
N LEU A 280 -13.77 22.14 9.85
CA LEU A 280 -13.56 20.82 9.27
C LEU A 280 -13.95 20.83 7.79
N GLY A 281 -13.03 20.46 6.90
CA GLY A 281 -13.30 20.26 5.48
C GLY A 281 -13.16 21.53 4.64
N ALA A 282 -11.94 21.76 4.13
CA ALA A 282 -11.69 22.80 3.12
C ALA A 282 -11.30 22.17 1.77
N GLY A 283 -12.32 21.75 1.02
CA GLY A 283 -12.24 21.68 -0.45
C GLY A 283 -12.72 23.00 -1.05
N ASP A 284 -12.53 23.20 -2.35
CA ASP A 284 -12.88 24.45 -3.06
C ASP A 284 -14.38 24.84 -2.96
N ILE A 285 -15.25 23.87 -2.65
CA ILE A 285 -16.70 24.06 -2.41
C ILE A 285 -16.98 24.67 -1.01
N GLY A 286 -15.96 24.75 -0.16
CA GLY A 286 -16.07 25.17 1.23
C GLY A 286 -16.11 26.68 1.46
N MET A 287 -15.77 27.55 0.49
CA MET A 287 -15.67 29.00 0.77
C MET A 287 -17.02 29.63 1.15
N ASP A 288 -18.08 29.39 0.38
CA ASP A 288 -19.40 29.97 0.65
C ASP A 288 -20.04 29.39 1.92
N MET A 289 -19.98 28.07 2.08
CA MET A 289 -20.44 27.41 3.30
C MET A 289 -19.67 27.88 4.54
N ARG A 290 -18.38 28.14 4.41
CA ARG A 290 -17.54 28.65 5.50
C ARG A 290 -17.89 30.08 5.87
N HIS A 291 -18.14 30.95 4.89
CA HIS A 291 -18.63 32.31 5.16
C HIS A 291 -19.96 32.25 5.91
N GLN A 292 -20.90 31.41 5.47
CA GLN A 292 -22.17 31.21 6.16
C GLN A 292 -21.98 30.68 7.59
N LEU A 293 -21.10 29.70 7.80
CA LEU A 293 -20.81 29.17 9.14
C LEU A 293 -20.20 30.23 10.07
N LEU A 294 -19.28 31.05 9.54
CA LEU A 294 -18.70 32.15 10.29
C LEU A 294 -19.75 33.22 10.63
N ASP A 295 -20.65 33.54 9.72
CA ASP A 295 -21.73 34.50 9.97
C ASP A 295 -22.71 33.98 11.02
N ILE A 296 -23.07 32.69 10.96
CA ILE A 296 -23.90 32.04 11.99
C ILE A 296 -23.18 32.04 13.34
N ALA A 297 -21.87 31.74 13.37
CA ALA A 297 -21.08 31.78 14.59
C ALA A 297 -21.01 33.20 15.18
N LYS A 298 -20.73 34.20 14.35
CA LYS A 298 -20.75 35.63 14.72
C LYS A 298 -22.09 36.02 15.30
N GLN A 299 -23.19 35.63 14.65
CA GLN A 299 -24.54 35.96 15.09
C GLN A 299 -24.89 35.30 16.44
N LYS A 300 -24.58 34.00 16.61
CA LYS A 300 -24.80 33.30 17.89
C LYS A 300 -23.99 33.90 19.04
N ILE A 301 -22.69 34.12 18.82
CA ILE A 301 -21.81 34.74 19.81
C ILE A 301 -22.34 36.13 20.16
N THR A 302 -22.80 36.89 19.17
CA THR A 302 -23.33 38.22 19.38
C THR A 302 -24.59 38.20 20.23
N MET A 303 -25.55 37.34 19.89
CA MET A 303 -26.79 37.18 20.66
C MET A 303 -26.52 36.79 22.12
N GLN A 304 -25.61 35.84 22.35
CA GLN A 304 -25.31 35.40 23.71
C GLN A 304 -24.58 36.47 24.52
N LEU A 305 -23.55 37.11 23.97
CA LEU A 305 -22.79 38.14 24.69
C LEU A 305 -23.65 39.38 24.98
N GLN A 306 -24.52 39.79 24.06
CA GLN A 306 -25.50 40.86 24.31
C GLN A 306 -26.54 40.47 25.37
N GLY A 307 -26.95 39.20 25.43
CA GLY A 307 -27.81 38.67 26.50
C GLY A 307 -27.21 38.80 27.90
N PHE A 308 -25.87 38.81 28.00
CA PHE A 308 -25.13 39.10 29.23
C PHE A 308 -24.78 40.59 29.41
N GLY A 309 -25.26 41.48 28.54
CA GLY A 309 -25.02 42.93 28.62
C GLY A 309 -23.60 43.38 28.24
N ILE A 310 -22.85 42.54 27.51
CA ILE A 310 -21.45 42.83 27.14
C ILE A 310 -21.42 43.60 25.82
N ASN A 311 -20.86 44.82 25.84
CA ASN A 311 -20.67 45.65 24.65
C ASN A 311 -19.33 45.34 23.95
N PHE A 312 -19.38 45.05 22.66
CA PHE A 312 -18.21 44.75 21.83
C PHE A 312 -18.48 45.10 20.35
N GLU A 313 -17.41 45.11 19.56
CA GLU A 313 -17.43 45.25 18.10
C GLU A 313 -16.74 44.04 17.46
N VAL A 314 -17.34 43.47 16.42
CA VAL A 314 -16.74 42.38 15.63
C VAL A 314 -15.91 43.01 14.52
N ALA A 315 -14.64 42.66 14.39
CA ALA A 315 -13.83 43.13 13.26
C ALA A 315 -14.23 42.37 11.98
N ASP A 316 -14.33 43.10 10.85
CA ASP A 316 -14.88 42.57 9.61
C ASP A 316 -13.99 41.54 8.88
N GLU A 317 -12.68 41.56 9.10
CA GLU A 317 -11.76 40.68 8.37
C GLU A 317 -11.41 39.42 9.14
N ALA A 318 -11.96 38.29 8.69
CA ALA A 318 -11.48 36.98 9.10
C ALA A 318 -10.21 36.62 8.34
N VAL A 319 -9.08 36.58 9.04
CA VAL A 319 -7.80 36.16 8.45
C VAL A 319 -7.79 34.63 8.37
N ASN A 320 -7.62 34.13 7.15
CA ASN A 320 -7.62 32.70 6.86
C ASN A 320 -6.19 32.20 6.81
N ILE A 321 -5.89 31.21 7.63
CA ILE A 321 -4.59 30.57 7.65
C ILE A 321 -4.83 29.07 7.49
N ASP A 322 -4.21 28.48 6.47
CA ASP A 322 -4.13 27.03 6.38
C ASP A 322 -3.27 26.56 7.55
N ALA A 323 -3.90 25.90 8.51
CA ALA A 323 -3.20 25.32 9.63
C ALA A 323 -3.14 23.80 9.42
N PRO A 324 -1.95 23.19 9.47
CA PRO A 324 -1.89 21.75 9.64
C PRO A 324 -2.62 21.39 10.94
N ILE A 325 -3.28 20.24 10.96
CA ILE A 325 -3.91 19.74 12.19
C ILE A 325 -2.80 19.61 13.23
N THR A 326 -2.87 20.40 14.29
CA THR A 326 -2.05 20.18 15.47
C THR A 326 -2.59 18.94 16.18
N ILE A 327 -1.78 17.88 16.19
CA ILE A 327 -2.07 16.58 16.81
C ILE A 327 -1.32 16.50 18.14
#